data_AF-A0A5Y6SZY9-F1
#
_entry.id   AF-A0A5Y6SZY9-F1
#
_cell.length_a   1.000
_cell.length_b   1.000
_cell.length_c   1.000
_cell.angle_alpha   90.00
_cell.angle_beta   90.00
_cell.angle_gamma   90.00
#
_symmetry.space_group_name_H-M   'P 1'
#
loop_
_entity.id
_entity.type
_entity.pdbx_description
1 polymer ?
#
loop_
_entity_poly.entity_id
_entity_poly.type
_entity_poly.pdbx_seq_one_letter_code
_entity_poly.pdbx_strand_id
1 'polypeptide(L)' 'MKEQDILAHARRCAPAESCGFVVRTQAGERYLPCVN' A
#
# COMPACT_ATOMS: atom_id res chain seq x y z
N MET A 1 -6.88 8.49 2.46
CA MET A 1 -6.02 8.61 1.27
C MET A 1 -5.16 7.37 1.02
N LYS A 2 -5.57 6.17 1.49
CA LYS A 2 -4.79 4.92 1.33
C LYS A 2 -4.73 4.43 -0.10
N GLU A 3 -5.83 4.62 -0.83
CA GLU A 3 -5.93 4.22 -2.23
C GLU A 3 -4.85 4.91 -3.07
N GLN A 4 -4.55 6.18 -2.77
CA GLN A 4 -3.45 6.90 -3.42
C GLN A 4 -2.08 6.32 -3.04
N ASP A 5 -1.87 5.93 -1.79
CA ASP A 5 -0.62 5.28 -1.34
C ASP A 5 -0.42 3.90 -2.00
N ILE A 6 -1.50 3.12 -2.14
CA ILE A 6 -1.52 1.81 -2.83
C ILE A 6 -1.18 2.01 -4.31
N LEU A 7 -1.86 2.94 -4.99
CA LEU A 7 -1.62 3.23 -6.40
C LEU A 7 -0.20 3.76 -6.64
N ALA A 8 0.32 4.61 -5.74
CA ALA A 8 1.68 5.11 -5.82
C ALA A 8 2.71 3.98 -5.63
N HIS A 9 2.45 3.04 -4.72
CA HIS A 9 3.29 1.86 -4.53
C HIS A 9 3.28 0.96 -5.76
N ALA A 10 2.10 0.61 -6.29
CA ALA A 10 1.95 -0.19 -7.50
C ALA A 10 2.69 0.41 -8.71
N ARG A 11 2.58 1.74 -8.90
CA ARG A 11 3.30 2.45 -9.98
C ARG A 11 4.82 2.35 -9.86
N ARG A 12 5.37 2.35 -8.63
CA ARG A 12 6.82 2.24 -8.41
C ARG A 12 7.34 0.82 -8.61
N CYS A 13 6.52 -0.19 -8.29
CA CYS A 13 6.92 -1.59 -8.42
C CYS A 13 6.82 -2.09 -9.86
N ALA A 14 6.01 -1.47 -10.71
CA ALA A 14 5.84 -1.87 -12.10
C ALA A 14 7.20 -2.01 -12.84
N PRO A 15 7.43 -3.10 -13.60
CA PRO A 15 6.47 -4.14 -13.97
C PRO A 15 6.25 -5.25 -12.93
N ALA A 16 7.01 -5.23 -11.83
CA ALA A 16 6.89 -6.22 -10.77
C ALA A 16 5.59 -6.03 -9.98
N GLU A 17 5.14 -7.14 -9.37
CA GLU A 17 3.98 -7.15 -8.49
C GLU A 17 4.26 -6.36 -7.21
N SER A 18 3.22 -5.73 -6.68
CA SER A 18 3.29 -4.84 -5.53
C SER A 18 2.30 -5.32 -4.46
N CYS A 19 2.80 -5.72 -3.29
CA CYS A 19 1.97 -6.28 -2.23
C CYS A 19 2.05 -5.44 -0.93
N GLY A 20 1.13 -5.67 0.00
CA GLY A 20 1.09 -4.96 1.27
C GLY A 20 -0.19 -5.22 2.06
N PHE A 21 -0.27 -4.63 3.24
CA PHE A 21 -1.39 -4.79 4.16
C PHE A 21 -2.18 -3.50 4.30
N VAL A 22 -3.50 -3.62 4.43
CA VAL A 22 -4.35 -2.55 4.94
C VAL A 22 -4.77 -2.93 6.35
N VAL A 23 -4.32 -2.17 7.34
CA VAL A 23 -4.57 -2.45 8.75
C VAL A 23 -5.53 -1.40 9.29
N ARG A 24 -6.63 -1.85 9.90
CA ARG A 24 -7.58 -0.98 10.61
C ARG A 24 -7.23 -0.87 12.08
N THR A 25 -6.97 0.35 12.54
CA THR A 25 -6.67 0.67 13.94
C THR A 25 -7.73 1.61 14.51
N GLN A 26 -7.68 1.86 15.83
CA GLN A 26 -8.53 2.88 16.46
C GLN A 26 -8.26 4.30 15.92
N ALA A 27 -7.06 4.58 15.40
CA ALA A 27 -6.72 5.86 14.77
C ALA A 27 -7.15 5.96 13.30
N GLY A 28 -7.86 4.95 12.78
CA GLY A 28 -8.19 4.79 11.38
C GLY A 28 -7.40 3.67 10.72
N GLU A 29 -7.64 3.46 9.44
CA GLU A 29 -6.91 2.44 8.68
C GLU A 29 -5.63 3.03 8.07
N ARG A 30 -4.63 2.19 7.82
CA ARG A 30 -3.34 2.56 7.23
C ARG A 30 -2.90 1.49 6.23
N TYR A 31 -2.31 1.92 5.12
CA TYR A 31 -1.64 1.02 4.18
C TYR A 31 -0.16 0.86 4.55
N LEU A 32 0.32 -0.37 4.50
CA LEU A 32 1.70 -0.77 4.78
C LEU A 32 2.24 -1.53 3.57
N PRO A 33 3.08 -0.90 2.74
CA PRO A 33 3.65 -1.56 1.57
C PRO A 33 4.67 -2.63 2.00
N CYS A 34 4.64 -3.78 1.33
CA CYS A 34 5.72 -4.75 1.36
C CYS A 34 6.78 -4.32 0.33
N VAL A 35 8.05 -4.53 0.64
CA VAL A 35 9.13 -4.36 -0.33
C VAL A 35 9.68 -5.74 -0.62
N ASN A 36 9.56 -6.17 -1.89
CA ASN A 36 10.16 -7.41 -2.39
C ASN A 36 11.68 -7.27 -2.51
#